data_AF-A0A931JWG2-F1
#
_entry.id   AF-A0A931JWG2-F1
#
_cell.length_a   1.000
_cell.length_b   1.000
_cell.length_c   1.000
_cell.angle_alpha   90.00
_cell.angle_beta   90.00
_cell.angle_gamma   90.00
#
_symmetry.space_group_name_H-M   'P 1'
#
loop_
_entity.id
_entity.type
_entity.pdbx_description
1 polymer ?
#
loop_
_entity_poly.entity_id
_entity_poly.type
_entity_poly.pdbx_seq_one_letter_code
_entity_poly.pdbx_strand_id
1 'polypeptide(L)'
;MSILLRWYSRRIVNINVNILVASTLAAFATGGVMHALVLMGLPEQKKILVGSITFFVDLVVDLFIYYVLHWVANHMPRATERLINPEYARKAFLKDASYVQFQRMLLSPILYIIALGGQNVLLNMGYSVFSSTVGAFGAGVLTTRVLHTLWMLRADHVAKKRGGAGAAGAGRP
;
A
#
# COMPACT_ATOMS: atom_id res chain seq x y z
N MET A 1 -22.80 15.16 6.10
CA MET A 1 -21.42 15.26 5.57
C MET A 1 -20.31 15.20 6.64
N SER A 2 -20.63 15.14 7.93
CA SER A 2 -19.65 15.15 9.05
C SER A 2 -19.05 13.79 9.41
N ILE A 3 -19.75 12.67 9.14
CA ILE A 3 -19.27 11.31 9.45
C ILE A 3 -18.15 10.90 8.49
N LEU A 4 -18.32 11.07 7.17
CA LEU A 4 -17.28 10.75 6.18
C LEU A 4 -15.97 11.51 6.43
N LEU A 5 -16.05 12.81 6.77
CA LEU A 5 -14.89 13.61 7.13
C LEU A 5 -14.20 13.13 8.43
N ARG A 6 -14.95 12.66 9.44
CA ARG A 6 -14.39 12.05 10.67
C ARG A 6 -13.75 10.69 10.43
N TRP A 7 -14.24 9.92 9.46
CA TRP A 7 -13.61 8.66 9.06
C TRP A 7 -12.35 8.93 8.23
N TYR A 8 -12.40 9.89 7.30
CA TYR A 8 -11.24 10.31 6.50
C TYR A 8 -10.14 10.96 7.35
N SER A 9 -10.50 11.66 8.43
CA SER A 9 -9.54 12.24 9.38
C SER A 9 -8.83 11.18 10.23
N ARG A 10 -9.30 9.93 10.25
CA ARG A 10 -8.54 8.83 10.86
C ARG A 10 -7.36 8.48 9.96
N ARG A 11 -6.14 8.59 10.51
CA ARG A 11 -4.86 8.23 9.88
C ARG A 11 -4.92 6.93 9.09
N ILE A 12 -5.62 5.92 9.61
CA ILE A 12 -5.76 4.60 9.00
C ILE A 12 -6.50 4.66 7.66
N VAL A 13 -7.58 5.45 7.57
CA VAL A 13 -8.36 5.60 6.34
C VAL A 13 -7.59 6.39 5.31
N ASN A 14 -6.94 7.49 5.71
CA ASN A 14 -6.13 8.30 4.80
C ASN A 14 -4.94 7.48 4.24
N ILE A 15 -4.24 6.72 5.09
CA ILE A 15 -3.15 5.82 4.64
C ILE A 15 -3.69 4.76 3.68
N ASN A 16 -4.81 4.11 3.99
CA ASN A 16 -5.40 3.10 3.11
C ASN A 16 -5.82 3.68 1.76
N VAL A 17 -6.43 4.86 1.74
CA VAL A 17 -6.83 5.54 0.50
C VAL A 17 -5.60 5.93 -0.32
N ASN A 18 -4.60 6.55 0.30
CA ASN A 18 -3.37 6.91 -0.41
C ASN A 18 -2.67 5.68 -0.98
N ILE A 19 -2.66 4.57 -0.25
CA ILE A 19 -2.06 3.32 -0.71
C ILE A 19 -2.91 2.69 -1.83
N LEU A 20 -4.23 2.72 -1.76
CA LEU A 20 -5.11 2.21 -2.82
C LEU A 20 -4.90 2.99 -4.11
N VAL A 21 -4.88 4.32 -4.02
CA VAL A 21 -4.60 5.22 -5.14
C VAL A 21 -3.19 4.96 -5.69
N ALA A 22 -2.18 4.83 -4.81
CA ALA A 22 -0.81 4.52 -5.23
C ALA A 22 -0.73 3.20 -5.99
N SER A 23 -1.32 2.12 -5.44
CA SER A 23 -1.30 0.80 -6.07
C SER A 23 -2.08 0.74 -7.38
N THR A 24 -3.21 1.44 -7.48
CA THR A 24 -3.95 1.54 -8.74
C THR A 24 -3.13 2.30 -9.78
N LEU A 25 -2.58 3.47 -9.43
CA LEU A 25 -1.74 4.25 -10.34
C LEU A 25 -0.47 3.49 -10.74
N ALA A 26 0.13 2.75 -9.81
CA ALA A 26 1.28 1.91 -10.08
C ALA A 26 0.94 0.78 -11.04
N ALA A 27 -0.16 0.07 -10.82
CA ALA A 27 -0.60 -0.98 -11.76
C ALA A 27 -0.81 -0.44 -13.19
N PHE A 28 -1.42 0.75 -13.33
CA PHE A 28 -1.55 1.39 -14.64
C PHE A 28 -0.20 1.79 -15.25
N ALA A 29 0.68 2.40 -14.46
CA ALA A 29 2.01 2.79 -14.92
C ALA A 29 2.89 1.59 -15.30
N THR A 30 2.88 0.53 -14.48
CA THR A 30 3.54 -0.76 -14.76
C THR A 30 3.00 -1.34 -16.06
N GLY A 31 1.68 -1.39 -16.25
CA GLY A 31 1.06 -1.86 -17.48
C GLY A 31 1.50 -1.07 -18.71
N GLY A 32 1.57 0.27 -18.60
CA GLY A 32 2.07 1.15 -19.66
C GLY A 32 3.53 0.89 -20.01
N VAL A 33 4.40 0.73 -19.01
CA VAL A 33 5.82 0.39 -19.21
C VAL A 33 5.97 -0.97 -19.89
N MET A 34 5.22 -1.98 -19.44
CA MET A 34 5.27 -3.31 -20.04
C MET A 34 4.76 -3.30 -21.48
N HIS A 35 3.70 -2.56 -21.79
CA HIS A 35 3.23 -2.38 -23.16
C HIS A 35 4.30 -1.71 -24.04
N ALA A 36 4.99 -0.69 -23.55
CA ALA A 36 6.07 -0.04 -24.28
C ALA A 36 7.24 -1.00 -24.53
N LEU A 37 7.62 -1.83 -23.55
CA LEU A 37 8.68 -2.82 -23.71
C LEU A 37 8.35 -3.89 -24.75
N VAL A 38 7.10 -4.33 -24.81
CA VAL A 38 6.63 -5.26 -25.86
C VAL A 38 6.74 -4.61 -27.24
N LEU A 39 6.32 -3.35 -27.39
CA LEU A 39 6.47 -2.61 -28.65
C LEU A 39 7.95 -2.44 -29.07
N MET A 40 8.88 -2.39 -28.12
CA MET A 40 10.32 -2.30 -28.36
C MET A 40 10.98 -3.67 -28.65
N GLY A 41 10.19 -4.74 -28.75
CA GLY A 41 10.67 -6.07 -29.14
C GLY A 41 10.99 -7.01 -27.97
N LEU A 42 10.43 -6.77 -26.78
CA LEU A 42 10.54 -7.73 -25.68
C LEU A 42 9.82 -9.06 -26.07
N PRO A 43 10.52 -10.21 -26.07
CA PRO A 43 9.94 -11.47 -26.52
C PRO A 43 8.91 -12.00 -25.50
N GLU A 44 7.64 -11.96 -25.88
CA GLU A 44 6.50 -12.42 -25.05
C GLU A 44 6.59 -13.89 -24.66
N GLN A 45 7.31 -14.69 -25.45
CA GLN A 45 7.47 -16.14 -25.25
C GLN A 45 8.24 -16.48 -23.96
N LYS A 46 9.09 -15.56 -23.47
CA LYS A 46 9.87 -15.76 -22.24
C LYS A 46 9.06 -15.33 -21.01
N LYS A 47 8.04 -16.14 -20.66
CA LYS A 47 7.09 -15.88 -19.57
C LYS A 47 7.76 -15.53 -18.23
N ILE A 48 8.86 -16.20 -17.88
CA ILE A 48 9.62 -15.92 -16.65
C ILE A 48 10.27 -14.53 -16.70
N LEU A 49 10.90 -14.18 -17.83
CA LEU A 49 11.55 -12.89 -18.01
C LEU A 49 10.53 -11.74 -17.94
N VAL A 50 9.39 -11.89 -18.62
CA VAL A 50 8.29 -10.92 -18.57
C VAL A 50 7.77 -10.80 -17.14
N GLY A 51 7.52 -11.91 -16.44
CA GLY A 51 7.08 -11.90 -15.05
C GLY A 51 8.06 -11.21 -14.10
N SER A 52 9.36 -11.48 -14.22
CA SER A 52 10.40 -10.85 -13.40
C SER A 52 10.54 -9.36 -13.67
N ILE A 53 10.46 -8.93 -14.93
CA ILE A 53 10.51 -7.50 -15.28
C ILE A 53 9.26 -6.80 -14.75
N THR A 54 8.07 -7.37 -14.98
CA THR A 54 6.81 -6.81 -14.45
C THR A 54 6.85 -6.67 -12.94
N PHE A 55 7.32 -7.69 -12.21
CA PHE A 55 7.50 -7.65 -10.76
C PHE A 55 8.41 -6.49 -10.34
N PHE A 56 9.54 -6.33 -11.02
CA PHE A 56 10.53 -5.32 -10.65
C PHE A 56 10.03 -3.90 -10.96
N VAL A 57 9.42 -3.71 -12.12
CA VAL A 57 8.80 -2.44 -12.52
C VAL A 57 7.69 -2.08 -11.56
N ASP A 58 6.81 -3.02 -11.22
CA ASP A 58 5.74 -2.79 -10.26
C ASP A 58 6.29 -2.35 -8.91
N LEU A 59 7.26 -3.08 -8.37
CA LEU A 59 7.88 -2.73 -7.09
C LEU A 59 8.49 -1.31 -7.08
N VAL A 60 9.20 -0.93 -8.15
CA VAL A 60 9.86 0.38 -8.26
C VAL A 60 8.83 1.50 -8.43
N VAL A 61 7.86 1.33 -9.33
CA VAL A 61 6.83 2.32 -9.62
C VAL A 61 5.92 2.52 -8.40
N ASP A 62 5.55 1.44 -7.73
CA ASP A 62 4.65 1.42 -6.57
C ASP A 62 5.33 2.00 -5.31
N LEU A 63 6.67 1.96 -5.25
CA LEU A 63 7.49 2.69 -4.28
C LEU A 63 7.56 4.19 -4.61
N PHE A 64 7.86 4.51 -5.87
CA PHE A 64 8.04 5.88 -6.34
C PHE A 64 6.75 6.70 -6.22
N ILE A 65 5.64 6.19 -6.77
CA ILE A 65 4.32 6.84 -6.71
C ILE A 65 3.88 7.05 -5.26
N TYR A 66 4.13 6.09 -4.37
CA TYR A 66 3.82 6.25 -2.96
C TYR A 66 4.61 7.40 -2.33
N TYR A 67 5.92 7.49 -2.58
CA TYR A 67 6.74 8.61 -2.07
C TYR A 67 6.25 9.96 -2.61
N VAL A 68 5.93 10.03 -3.91
CA VAL A 68 5.42 11.25 -4.54
C VAL A 68 4.07 11.65 -3.93
N LEU A 69 3.10 10.74 -3.84
CA LEU A 69 1.79 11.02 -3.25
C LEU A 69 1.90 11.41 -1.78
N HIS A 70 2.77 10.77 -1.02
CA HIS A 70 3.00 11.10 0.39
C HIS A 70 3.66 12.49 0.53
N TRP A 71 4.62 12.83 -0.34
CA TRP A 71 5.24 14.15 -0.39
C TRP A 71 4.23 15.24 -0.75
N VAL A 72 3.45 15.02 -1.81
CA VAL A 72 2.37 15.91 -2.27
C VAL A 72 1.35 16.12 -1.16
N ALA A 73 0.93 15.06 -0.47
CA ALA A 73 0.01 15.15 0.67
C ALA A 73 0.57 15.93 1.87
N ASN A 74 1.90 15.94 2.04
CA ASN A 74 2.56 16.60 3.17
C ASN A 74 3.01 18.03 2.89
N HIS A 75 3.30 18.38 1.63
CA HIS A 75 3.84 19.69 1.21
C HIS A 75 2.86 20.54 0.41
N MET A 76 1.72 20.02 -0.06
CA MET A 76 0.70 20.89 -0.66
C MET A 76 0.01 21.76 0.41
N PRO A 77 -0.10 23.08 0.19
CA PRO A 77 -0.89 23.95 1.05
C PRO A 77 -2.37 23.59 0.90
N ARG A 78 -2.92 22.88 1.88
CA ARG A 78 -4.35 22.59 1.96
C ARG A 78 -5.00 23.54 2.94
N ALA A 79 -6.09 24.19 2.51
CA ALA A 79 -6.91 25.11 3.29
C ALA A 79 -7.68 24.45 4.45
N THR A 80 -7.58 23.13 4.62
CA THR A 80 -8.31 22.39 5.65
C THR A 80 -7.39 22.14 6.84
N GLU A 81 -7.77 22.69 8.00
CA GLU A 81 -7.09 22.48 9.27
C GLU A 81 -6.77 21.00 9.48
N ARG A 82 -5.48 20.73 9.57
CA ARG A 82 -4.92 19.47 10.01
C ARG A 82 -5.48 19.20 11.42
N LEU A 83 -6.52 18.36 11.52
CA LEU A 83 -6.83 17.55 12.71
C LEU A 83 -5.68 16.54 12.90
N ILE A 84 -4.45 17.04 13.00
CA ILE A 84 -3.26 16.28 13.29
C ILE A 84 -3.21 16.15 14.80
N ASN A 85 -3.21 14.90 15.26
CA ASN A 85 -2.81 14.61 16.63
C ASN A 85 -1.43 15.27 16.87
N PRO A 86 -1.31 16.18 17.86
CA PRO A 86 -0.07 16.91 18.12
C PRO A 86 1.13 16.01 18.43
N GLU A 87 0.90 14.75 18.85
CA GLU A 87 1.94 13.73 19.01
C GLU A 87 2.71 13.39 17.72
N TYR A 88 2.15 13.64 16.54
CA TYR A 88 2.74 13.22 15.26
C TYR A 88 3.30 14.37 14.41
N ALA A 89 3.11 15.63 14.81
CA ALA A 89 3.72 16.78 14.14
C ALA A 89 5.26 16.77 14.21
N ARG A 90 5.86 15.96 15.10
CA ARG A 90 7.32 15.82 15.28
C ARG A 90 7.95 14.59 14.64
N LYS A 91 7.21 13.65 14.04
CA LYS A 91 7.84 12.50 13.38
C LYS A 91 8.35 12.93 12.01
N ALA A 92 9.65 12.78 11.77
CA ALA A 92 10.28 13.09 10.49
C ALA A 92 9.53 12.36 9.35
N PHE A 93 9.11 13.11 8.32
CA PHE A 93 8.39 12.64 7.13
C PHE A 93 8.93 11.31 6.59
N LEU A 94 10.26 11.22 6.44
CA LEU A 94 10.94 10.02 5.96
C LEU A 94 10.72 8.82 6.88
N LYS A 95 10.76 9.02 8.21
CA LYS A 95 10.57 7.94 9.18
C LYS A 95 9.16 7.34 9.11
N ASP A 96 8.12 8.16 8.87
CA ASP A 96 6.76 7.63 8.75
C ASP A 96 6.55 6.90 7.41
N ALA A 97 7.04 7.47 6.32
CA ALA A 97 6.99 6.86 4.99
C ALA A 97 7.75 5.52 4.94
N SER A 98 8.98 5.47 5.47
CA SER A 98 9.79 4.26 5.49
C SER A 98 9.20 3.18 6.40
N TYR A 99 8.56 3.54 7.52
CA TYR A 99 7.89 2.56 8.38
C TYR A 99 6.73 1.87 7.65
N VAL A 100 5.89 2.63 6.95
CA VAL A 100 4.77 2.07 6.17
C VAL A 100 5.29 1.22 4.99
N GLN A 101 6.38 1.63 4.35
CA GLN A 101 7.00 0.84 3.28
C GLN A 101 7.62 -0.45 3.79
N PHE A 102 8.25 -0.43 4.96
CA PHE A 102 8.76 -1.64 5.60
C PHE A 102 7.61 -2.62 5.91
N GLN A 103 6.48 -2.12 6.41
CA GLN A 103 5.28 -2.94 6.61
C GLN A 103 4.75 -3.52 5.28
N ARG A 104 4.76 -2.75 4.19
CA ARG A 104 4.42 -3.24 2.85
C ARG A 104 5.40 -4.31 2.36
N MET A 105 6.70 -4.13 2.58
CA MET A 105 7.73 -5.09 2.19
C MET A 105 7.56 -6.41 2.93
N LEU A 106 7.18 -6.37 4.21
CA LEU A 106 6.87 -7.58 4.98
C LEU A 106 5.61 -8.31 4.51
N LEU A 107 4.65 -7.58 3.94
CA LEU A 107 3.41 -8.16 3.39
C LEU A 107 3.54 -8.55 1.92
N SER A 108 4.59 -8.12 1.21
CA SER A 108 4.77 -8.44 -0.21
C SER A 108 4.88 -9.95 -0.50
N PRO A 109 5.50 -10.80 0.33
CA PRO A 109 5.51 -12.24 0.08
C PRO A 109 4.09 -12.83 0.06
N ILE A 110 3.22 -12.35 0.95
CA ILE A 110 1.82 -12.78 1.00
C ILE A 110 1.08 -12.32 -0.27
N LEU A 111 1.32 -11.08 -0.71
CA LEU A 111 0.75 -10.57 -1.95
C LEU A 111 1.15 -11.47 -3.12
N TYR A 112 2.43 -11.77 -3.28
CA TYR A 112 2.93 -12.54 -4.41
C TYR A 112 2.52 -14.01 -4.37
N ILE A 113 2.42 -14.61 -3.18
CA ILE A 113 1.86 -15.97 -3.04
C ILE A 113 0.41 -16.01 -3.53
N ILE A 114 -0.41 -15.03 -3.15
CA ILE A 114 -1.82 -14.98 -3.56
C ILE A 114 -1.94 -14.60 -5.04
N ALA A 115 -1.17 -13.62 -5.50
CA ALA A 115 -1.24 -13.12 -6.87
C ALA A 115 -0.71 -14.15 -7.88
N LEU A 116 0.50 -14.68 -7.68
CA LEU A 116 1.10 -15.65 -8.59
C LEU A 116 0.44 -17.03 -8.45
N GLY A 117 0.16 -17.45 -7.20
CA GLY A 117 -0.54 -18.72 -6.94
C GLY A 117 -1.97 -18.69 -7.50
N GLY A 118 -2.73 -17.62 -7.23
CA GLY A 118 -4.09 -17.45 -7.74
C GLY A 118 -4.13 -17.33 -9.26
N GLN A 119 -3.19 -16.62 -9.87
CA GLN A 119 -3.11 -16.51 -11.33
C GLN A 119 -2.82 -17.89 -11.95
N ASN A 120 -1.90 -18.67 -11.38
CA ASN A 120 -1.61 -20.02 -11.86
C ASN A 120 -2.83 -20.94 -11.75
N VAL A 121 -3.58 -20.88 -10.64
CA VAL A 121 -4.82 -21.66 -10.47
C VAL A 121 -5.86 -21.27 -11.52
N LEU A 122 -6.12 -19.97 -11.71
CA LEU A 122 -7.11 -19.48 -12.68
C LEU A 122 -6.73 -19.82 -14.13
N LEU A 123 -5.45 -19.76 -14.46
CA LEU A 123 -4.94 -20.20 -15.77
C LEU A 123 -5.16 -21.69 -15.99
N ASN A 124 -4.93 -22.54 -14.99
CA ASN A 124 -5.18 -23.99 -15.08
C ASN A 124 -6.68 -24.32 -15.16
N MET A 125 -7.55 -23.41 -14.72
CA MET A 125 -9.00 -23.51 -14.89
C MET A 125 -9.50 -23.00 -16.25
N GLY A 126 -8.60 -22.58 -17.15
CA GLY A 126 -8.95 -22.12 -18.49
C GLY A 126 -9.39 -20.66 -18.58
N TYR A 127 -9.23 -19.86 -17.52
CA TYR A 127 -9.52 -18.44 -17.59
C TYR A 127 -8.47 -17.70 -18.44
N SER A 128 -8.91 -16.62 -19.09
CA SER A 128 -8.01 -15.76 -19.86
C SER A 128 -6.87 -15.19 -19.00
N VAL A 129 -5.71 -14.96 -19.60
CA VAL A 129 -4.55 -14.38 -18.91
C VAL A 129 -4.91 -13.06 -18.23
N PHE A 130 -5.70 -12.23 -18.90
CA PHE A 130 -6.16 -10.94 -18.37
C PHE A 130 -7.02 -11.11 -17.13
N SER A 131 -8.10 -11.91 -17.20
CA SER A 131 -9.01 -12.13 -16.07
C SER A 131 -8.30 -12.80 -14.88
N SER A 132 -7.38 -13.73 -15.15
CA SER A 132 -6.58 -14.41 -14.13
C SER A 132 -5.63 -13.46 -13.41
N THR A 133 -4.99 -12.56 -14.15
CA THR A 133 -4.08 -11.54 -13.59
C THR A 133 -4.86 -10.55 -12.74
N VAL A 134 -5.93 -9.96 -13.30
CA VAL A 134 -6.75 -8.95 -12.58
C VAL A 134 -7.38 -9.55 -11.32
N GLY A 135 -7.95 -10.75 -11.42
CA GLY A 135 -8.57 -11.43 -10.28
C GLY A 135 -7.58 -11.77 -9.17
N ALA A 136 -6.45 -12.39 -9.52
CA ALA A 136 -5.48 -12.85 -8.53
C ALA A 136 -4.69 -11.69 -7.89
N PHE A 137 -4.26 -10.70 -8.69
CA PHE A 137 -3.61 -9.50 -8.14
C PHE A 137 -4.60 -8.67 -7.31
N GLY A 138 -5.85 -8.53 -7.76
CA GLY A 138 -6.90 -7.88 -6.98
C GLY A 138 -7.11 -8.54 -5.62
N ALA A 139 -7.19 -9.87 -5.59
CA ALA A 139 -7.32 -10.64 -4.35
C ALA A 139 -6.08 -10.50 -3.44
N GLY A 140 -4.87 -10.53 -4.00
CA GLY A 140 -3.62 -10.33 -3.27
C GLY A 140 -3.50 -8.93 -2.66
N VAL A 141 -3.85 -7.90 -3.43
CA VAL A 141 -3.91 -6.52 -2.94
C VAL A 141 -4.93 -6.42 -1.81
N LEU A 142 -6.19 -6.83 -2.02
CA LEU A 142 -7.23 -6.74 -0.98
C LEU A 142 -6.81 -7.44 0.32
N THR A 143 -6.29 -8.67 0.21
CA THR A 143 -5.87 -9.46 1.37
C THR A 143 -4.76 -8.75 2.16
N THR A 144 -3.71 -8.31 1.46
CA THR A 144 -2.61 -7.60 2.13
C THR A 144 -3.04 -6.26 2.73
N ARG A 145 -4.02 -5.57 2.14
CA ARG A 145 -4.58 -4.33 2.72
C ARG A 145 -5.40 -4.59 3.97
N VAL A 146 -6.19 -5.67 4.02
CA VAL A 146 -6.90 -6.08 5.24
C VAL A 146 -5.90 -6.39 6.36
N LEU A 147 -4.88 -7.19 6.08
CA LEU A 147 -3.84 -7.53 7.05
C LEU A 147 -3.08 -6.29 7.55
N HIS A 148 -2.70 -5.39 6.64
CA HIS A 148 -2.04 -4.14 7.00
C HIS A 148 -2.91 -3.28 7.91
N THR A 149 -4.21 -3.16 7.59
CA THR A 149 -5.17 -2.38 8.39
C THR A 149 -5.32 -2.96 9.80
N LEU A 150 -5.46 -4.28 9.91
CA LEU A 150 -5.55 -4.97 11.21
C LEU A 150 -4.27 -4.78 12.03
N TRP A 151 -3.10 -4.84 11.40
CA TRP A 151 -1.84 -4.56 12.06
C TRP A 151 -1.79 -3.11 12.57
N MET A 152 -2.11 -2.12 11.75
CA MET A 152 -2.14 -0.72 12.17
C MET A 152 -3.12 -0.47 13.31
N LEU A 153 -4.32 -1.06 13.27
CA LEU A 153 -5.30 -0.98 14.35
C LEU A 153 -4.77 -1.62 15.64
N ARG A 154 -4.09 -2.76 15.55
CA ARG A 154 -3.48 -3.42 16.71
C ARG A 154 -2.37 -2.58 17.31
N ALA A 155 -1.52 -1.98 16.48
CA ALA A 155 -0.45 -1.09 16.91
C ALA A 155 -1.00 0.16 17.63
N ASP A 156 -2.08 0.76 17.11
CA ASP A 156 -2.76 1.91 17.74
C ASP A 156 -3.38 1.53 19.10
N HIS A 157 -4.03 0.36 19.21
CA HIS A 157 -4.56 -0.13 20.48
C HIS A 157 -3.45 -0.38 21.52
N VAL A 158 -2.31 -0.96 21.11
CA VAL A 158 -1.17 -1.20 22.00
C VAL A 158 -0.54 0.12 22.45
N ALA A 159 -0.40 1.10 21.56
CA ALA A 159 0.10 2.42 21.89
C ALA A 159 -0.80 3.15 22.90
N LYS A 160 -2.13 3.10 22.71
CA LYS A 160 -3.10 3.65 23.67
C LYS A 160 -3.04 2.99 25.04
N LYS A 161 -2.88 1.66 25.09
CA LYS A 161 -2.69 0.93 26.37
C LYS A 161 -1.41 1.35 27.09
N ARG A 162 -0.31 1.57 26.36
CA ARG A 162 0.97 2.00 26.93
C ARG A 162 0.96 3.47 27.38
N GLY A 163 0.31 4.36 26.63
CA GLY A 163 0.13 5.77 27.02
C GLY A 163 -0.76 5.93 28.25
N GLY A 164 -1.82 5.11 28.38
CA GLY A 164 -2.65 5.08 29.58
C GLY A 164 -1.93 4.53 30.81
N ALA A 165 -1.03 3.55 30.64
CA ALA A 165 -0.20 3.02 31.72
C ALA A 165 0.86 4.03 32.20
N GLY A 166 1.41 4.87 31.31
CA GLY A 166 2.34 5.94 31.66
C GLY A 166 1.68 7.06 32.49
N ALA A 167 0.43 7.43 32.18
CA ALA A 167 -0.33 8.41 32.95
C ALA A 167 -0.75 7.87 34.34
N ALA A 168 -1.02 6.57 34.46
CA ALA A 168 -1.34 5.94 35.75
C ALA A 168 -0.11 5.72 36.66
N GLY A 169 1.11 5.69 36.10
CA GLY A 169 2.36 5.55 36.85
C GLY A 169 2.94 6.87 37.38
N ALA A 170 2.61 8.01 36.77
CA ALA A 170 3.10 9.34 37.18
C ALA A 170 2.30 9.97 38.34
N GLY A 171 1.31 9.25 38.89
CA GLY A 171 0.41 9.72 39.94
C GLY A 171 0.56 9.04 41.29
N ARG A 172 1.70 8.38 41.57
CA ARG A 172 2.01 7.88 42.92
C ARG A 172 3.05 8.80 43.58
N PRO A 173 2.70 9.51 44.67
CA PRO A 173 3.65 10.28 45.47
C PRO A 173 4.67 9.36 46.17
#